data_AF-A0AAF0YRM3-F1
#
_entry.id   AF-A0AAF0YRM3-F1
#
_cell.length_a   1.000
_cell.length_b   1.000
_cell.length_c   1.000
_cell.angle_alpha   90.00
_cell.angle_beta   90.00
_cell.angle_gamma   90.00
#
_symmetry.space_group_name_H-M   'P 1'
#
loop_
_entity.id
_entity.type
_entity.pdbx_description
1 polymer ?
#
loop_
_entity_poly.entity_id
_entity_poly.type
_entity_poly.pdbx_seq_one_letter_code
_entity_poly.pdbx_strand_id
1 'polypeptide(L)'
;MDFHEPSWVWRDNNLIDSLGTQMASVRADIIHVADQNILIEALATNFHFKCRATTSDGDIFTVSQRGFTVANLDATCGDRRYTLARTSTWRKVRGITTLDGGVYAYVRPRANGQVEVHDGPLVEDIPLLDAVFLTWVCVLVDAPVRRPRI
;
A
#
# COMPACT_ATOMS: atom_id res chain seq x y z
N MET A 1 18.02 -7.26 -7.09
CA MET A 1 16.77 -6.74 -7.69
C MET A 1 17.01 -5.28 -7.92
N ASP A 2 17.18 -4.94 -9.19
CA ASP A 2 17.37 -3.58 -9.63
C ASP A 2 16.00 -3.04 -10.03
N PHE A 3 15.70 -1.84 -9.55
CA PHE A 3 14.45 -1.16 -9.82
C PHE A 3 14.70 -0.13 -10.91
N HIS A 4 13.80 -0.07 -11.89
CA HIS A 4 13.74 1.01 -12.85
C HIS A 4 13.18 2.28 -12.18
N GLU A 5 12.87 3.31 -12.95
CA GLU A 5 12.15 4.47 -12.42
C GLU A 5 10.79 4.02 -11.83
N PRO A 6 10.39 4.59 -10.68
CA PRO A 6 9.12 4.24 -10.07
C PRO A 6 7.96 4.72 -10.95
N SER A 7 6.99 3.85 -11.17
CA SER A 7 5.77 4.19 -11.89
C SER A 7 4.92 5.16 -11.08
N TRP A 8 4.86 4.97 -9.75
CA TRP A 8 4.22 5.92 -8.83
C TRP A 8 5.09 6.23 -7.61
N VAL A 9 4.87 7.39 -7.00
CA VAL A 9 5.52 7.81 -5.75
C VAL A 9 4.49 8.42 -4.81
N TRP A 10 4.40 7.88 -3.60
CA TRP A 10 3.73 8.54 -2.48
C TRP A 10 4.65 9.63 -1.89
N ARG A 11 4.17 10.87 -1.87
CA ARG A 11 4.83 12.03 -1.26
C ARG A 11 3.77 12.95 -0.63
N ASP A 12 3.97 13.30 0.65
CA ASP A 12 3.09 14.21 1.38
C ASP A 12 1.61 13.83 1.28
N ASN A 13 1.31 12.53 1.44
CA ASN A 13 -0.01 11.91 1.29
C ASN A 13 -0.63 11.97 -0.11
N ASN A 14 0.14 12.33 -1.14
CA ASN A 14 -0.30 12.30 -2.54
C ASN A 14 0.41 11.17 -3.27
N LEU A 15 -0.33 10.42 -4.09
CA LEU A 15 0.22 9.46 -5.04
C LEU A 15 0.39 10.16 -6.38
N ILE A 16 1.62 10.26 -6.85
CA ILE A 16 1.99 10.94 -8.09
C ILE A 16 2.52 9.89 -9.06
N ASP A 17 2.12 9.95 -10.34
CA ASP A 17 2.66 9.09 -11.38
C ASP A 17 3.99 9.59 -11.96
N SER A 18 4.58 8.81 -12.87
CA SER A 18 5.84 9.13 -13.55
C SER A 18 5.76 10.37 -14.43
N LEU A 19 4.56 10.81 -14.83
CA LEU A 19 4.31 12.04 -15.59
C LEU A 19 4.08 13.25 -14.68
N GLY A 20 4.02 13.06 -13.36
CA GLY A 20 3.75 14.12 -12.39
C GLY A 20 2.26 14.35 -12.13
N THR A 21 1.37 13.51 -12.64
CA THR A 21 -0.07 13.58 -12.41
C THR A 21 -0.39 13.03 -11.03
N GLN A 22 -1.26 13.72 -10.29
CA GLN A 22 -1.77 13.20 -9.02
C GLN A 22 -2.87 12.18 -9.28
N MET A 23 -2.59 10.91 -8.94
CA MET A 23 -3.50 9.77 -9.08
C MET A 23 -4.42 9.63 -7.87
N ALA A 24 -3.89 9.90 -6.68
CA ALA A 24 -4.64 9.81 -5.43
C ALA A 24 -4.13 10.79 -4.37
N SER A 25 -4.94 11.07 -3.35
CA SER A 25 -4.52 11.79 -2.16
C SER A 25 -5.18 11.24 -0.91
N VAL A 26 -4.54 11.39 0.26
CA VAL A 26 -5.10 10.94 1.54
C VAL A 26 -5.29 12.10 2.50
N ARG A 27 -6.53 12.30 2.95
CA ARG A 27 -6.90 13.34 3.90
C ARG A 27 -7.96 12.83 4.86
N ALA A 28 -7.78 13.10 6.16
CA ALA A 28 -8.72 12.72 7.22
C ALA A 28 -9.14 11.24 7.12
N ASP A 29 -8.16 10.35 6.97
CA ASP A 29 -8.33 8.90 6.82
C ASP A 29 -9.18 8.47 5.61
N ILE A 30 -9.32 9.32 4.60
CA ILE A 30 -9.96 9.01 3.32
C ILE A 30 -8.93 9.07 2.20
N ILE A 31 -8.84 8.01 1.40
CA ILE A 31 -8.15 8.07 0.10
C ILE A 31 -9.14 8.58 -0.94
N HIS A 32 -8.76 9.65 -1.64
CA HIS A 32 -9.45 10.16 -2.83
C HIS A 32 -8.72 9.64 -4.08
N VAL A 33 -9.42 8.91 -4.94
CA VAL A 33 -8.88 8.34 -6.19
C VAL A 33 -9.90 8.57 -7.30
N ALA A 34 -9.56 9.37 -8.31
CA ALA A 34 -10.53 9.80 -9.33
C ALA A 34 -11.84 10.34 -8.70
N ASP A 35 -12.98 9.74 -9.00
CA ASP A 35 -14.31 10.04 -8.47
C ASP A 35 -14.70 9.17 -7.25
N GLN A 36 -13.80 8.31 -6.80
CA GLN A 36 -14.01 7.35 -5.72
C GLN A 36 -13.32 7.76 -4.42
N ASN A 37 -13.96 7.41 -3.31
CA ASN A 37 -13.39 7.55 -1.97
C ASN A 37 -13.25 6.19 -1.30
N ILE A 38 -12.16 6.01 -0.56
CA ILE A 38 -11.92 4.86 0.31
C ILE A 38 -11.74 5.36 1.74
N LEU A 39 -12.72 5.12 2.61
CA LEU A 39 -12.62 5.41 4.04
C LEU A 39 -11.73 4.36 4.70
N ILE A 40 -10.70 4.77 5.45
CA ILE A 40 -9.72 3.89 6.10
C ILE A 40 -9.87 3.91 7.62
N GLU A 41 -9.77 2.74 8.22
CA GLU A 41 -9.66 2.54 9.66
C GLU A 41 -8.43 1.66 9.94
N ALA A 42 -7.36 2.25 10.49
CA ALA A 42 -6.12 1.53 10.78
C ALA A 42 -5.84 1.43 12.28
N LEU A 43 -5.65 0.19 12.76
CA LEU A 43 -5.16 -0.11 14.10
C LEU A 43 -3.71 -0.56 14.00
N ALA A 44 -2.78 0.27 14.47
CA ALA A 44 -1.36 0.01 14.43
C ALA A 44 -0.72 0.22 15.80
N THR A 45 -0.52 -0.89 16.52
CA THR A 45 0.17 -0.95 17.82
C THR A 45 1.57 -1.53 17.67
N ASN A 46 2.33 -1.63 18.76
CA ASN A 46 3.68 -2.23 18.75
C ASN A 46 3.70 -3.72 18.35
N PHE A 47 2.57 -4.43 18.49
CA PHE A 47 2.49 -5.87 18.29
C PHE A 47 1.51 -6.29 17.21
N HIS A 48 0.68 -5.38 16.72
CA HIS A 48 -0.46 -5.72 15.91
C HIS A 48 -0.83 -4.62 14.92
N PHE A 49 -0.93 -5.01 13.65
CA PHE A 49 -1.43 -4.20 12.56
C PHE A 49 -2.69 -4.82 11.94
N LYS A 50 -3.75 -4.02 11.85
CA LYS A 50 -4.94 -4.26 11.02
C LYS A 50 -5.36 -2.97 10.35
N CYS A 51 -5.87 -3.09 9.13
CA CYS A 51 -6.47 -2.01 8.39
C CYS A 51 -7.76 -2.51 7.75
N ARG A 52 -8.84 -1.73 7.88
CA ARG A 52 -10.07 -1.91 7.13
C ARG A 52 -10.29 -0.67 6.28
N ALA A 53 -10.89 -0.87 5.11
CA ALA A 53 -11.32 0.21 4.27
C ALA A 53 -12.71 -0.09 3.69
N THR A 54 -13.46 0.98 3.38
CA THR A 54 -14.77 0.90 2.70
C THR A 54 -14.74 1.81 1.48
N THR A 55 -15.01 1.27 0.29
CA THR A 55 -15.11 2.06 -0.94
C THR A 55 -16.44 2.80 -1.03
N SER A 56 -16.57 3.72 -1.99
CA SER A 56 -17.82 4.46 -2.19
C SER A 56 -18.97 3.55 -2.66
N ASP A 57 -18.65 2.46 -3.33
CA ASP A 57 -19.59 1.42 -3.75
C ASP A 57 -19.94 0.41 -2.64
N GLY A 58 -19.30 0.54 -1.46
CA GLY A 58 -19.56 -0.31 -0.30
C GLY A 58 -18.70 -1.57 -0.22
N ASP A 59 -17.73 -1.75 -1.13
CA ASP A 59 -16.78 -2.85 -1.03
C ASP A 59 -15.90 -2.69 0.21
N ILE A 60 -15.65 -3.82 0.87
CA ILE A 60 -14.82 -3.87 2.07
C ILE A 60 -13.43 -4.38 1.71
N PHE A 61 -12.43 -3.57 2.02
CA PHE A 61 -11.03 -3.93 1.90
C PHE A 61 -10.46 -4.18 3.30
N THR A 62 -9.59 -5.17 3.44
CA THR A 62 -8.96 -5.52 4.72
C THR A 62 -7.50 -5.89 4.53
N VAL A 63 -6.67 -5.53 5.51
CA VAL A 63 -5.30 -6.02 5.65
C VAL A 63 -5.02 -6.38 7.09
N SER A 64 -4.35 -7.51 7.31
CA SER A 64 -3.90 -7.91 8.64
C SER A 64 -2.50 -8.52 8.59
N GLN A 65 -1.74 -8.37 9.67
CA GLN A 65 -0.45 -9.03 9.76
C GLN A 65 -0.60 -10.55 9.88
N ARG A 66 0.25 -11.27 9.13
CA ARG A 66 0.41 -12.73 9.21
C ARG A 66 1.58 -13.06 10.11
N GLY A 67 1.27 -13.42 11.36
CA GLY A 67 2.25 -13.77 12.39
C GLY A 67 2.61 -12.62 13.34
N PHE A 68 3.80 -12.69 13.93
CA PHE A 68 4.21 -11.79 15.03
C PHE A 68 4.74 -10.43 14.57
N THR A 69 5.09 -10.28 13.29
CA THR A 69 5.64 -9.03 12.75
C THR A 69 4.84 -8.60 11.53
N VAL A 70 4.91 -7.30 11.21
CA VAL A 70 4.34 -6.76 9.97
C VAL A 70 5.10 -7.20 8.71
N ALA A 71 6.08 -8.12 8.80
CA ALA A 71 6.88 -8.54 7.64
C ALA A 71 6.03 -9.20 6.56
N ASN A 72 4.95 -9.89 6.94
CA ASN A 72 3.98 -10.49 6.04
C ASN A 72 2.59 -9.95 6.39
N LEU A 73 1.88 -9.43 5.41
CA LEU A 73 0.50 -9.01 5.56
C LEU A 73 -0.37 -9.76 4.54
N ASP A 74 -1.55 -10.18 4.96
CA ASP A 74 -2.58 -10.73 4.09
C ASP A 74 -3.66 -9.66 3.89
N ALA A 75 -4.08 -9.50 2.64
CA ALA A 75 -5.06 -8.51 2.25
C ALA A 75 -6.19 -9.11 1.41
N THR A 76 -7.36 -8.52 1.52
CA THR A 76 -8.53 -8.82 0.68
C THR A 76 -9.16 -7.50 0.24
N CYS A 77 -9.38 -7.32 -1.06
CA CYS A 77 -10.10 -6.18 -1.62
C CYS A 77 -11.33 -6.72 -2.37
N GLY A 78 -12.52 -6.62 -1.76
CA GLY A 78 -13.70 -7.31 -2.28
C GLY A 78 -13.50 -8.83 -2.24
N ASP A 79 -13.49 -9.46 -3.42
CA ASP A 79 -13.24 -10.90 -3.60
C ASP A 79 -11.78 -11.25 -3.92
N ARG A 80 -10.92 -10.26 -4.17
CA ARG A 80 -9.52 -10.44 -4.57
C ARG A 80 -8.61 -10.51 -3.36
N ARG A 81 -7.65 -11.43 -3.39
CA ARG A 81 -6.71 -11.68 -2.27
C ARG A 81 -5.28 -11.37 -2.69
N TYR A 82 -4.55 -10.76 -1.76
CA TYR A 82 -3.17 -10.33 -1.96
C TYR A 82 -2.31 -10.65 -0.75
N THR A 83 -1.00 -10.77 -0.98
CA THR A 83 0.02 -10.79 0.07
C THR A 83 0.97 -9.61 -0.11
N LEU A 84 1.26 -8.90 0.98
CA LEU A 84 2.24 -7.81 1.05
C LEU A 84 3.42 -8.24 1.92
N ALA A 85 4.38 -8.93 1.31
CA ALA A 85 5.51 -9.53 2.02
C ALA A 85 6.80 -8.74 1.79
N ARG A 86 7.60 -8.58 2.85
CA ARG A 86 8.96 -8.03 2.71
C ARG A 86 9.82 -9.00 1.88
N THR A 87 10.51 -8.47 0.87
CA THR A 87 11.39 -9.26 0.00
C THR A 87 12.72 -9.61 0.66
N SER A 88 13.09 -8.89 1.74
CA SER A 88 14.25 -9.21 2.57
C SER A 88 14.09 -8.65 3.98
N THR A 89 14.88 -9.17 4.92
CA THR A 89 14.92 -8.68 6.31
C THR A 89 15.67 -7.35 6.44
N TRP A 90 16.60 -7.06 5.54
CA TRP A 90 17.47 -5.87 5.59
C TRP A 90 16.96 -4.69 4.74
N ARG A 91 16.32 -4.96 3.60
CA ARG A 91 15.71 -3.93 2.75
C ARG A 91 14.21 -3.93 3.01
N LYS A 92 13.64 -2.78 3.38
CA LYS A 92 12.21 -2.59 3.60
C LYS A 92 11.40 -2.55 2.28
N VAL A 93 11.73 -3.40 1.31
CA VAL A 93 10.95 -3.51 0.07
C VAL A 93 9.87 -4.56 0.28
N ARG A 94 8.64 -4.28 -0.14
CA ARG A 94 7.55 -5.26 -0.18
C ARG A 94 7.21 -5.64 -1.60
N GLY A 95 6.82 -6.89 -1.82
CA GLY A 95 6.08 -7.30 -3.00
C GLY A 95 4.59 -7.31 -2.69
N ILE A 96 3.77 -6.73 -3.56
CA ILE A 96 2.33 -6.95 -3.62
C ILE A 96 2.12 -8.10 -4.60
N THR A 97 1.55 -9.19 -4.10
CA THR A 97 1.54 -10.48 -4.81
C THR A 97 0.17 -11.15 -4.77
N THR A 98 -0.10 -11.98 -5.77
CA THR A 98 -1.16 -12.98 -5.73
C THR A 98 -0.83 -14.08 -4.70
N LEU A 99 -1.81 -14.94 -4.38
CA LEU A 99 -1.59 -16.06 -3.46
C LEU A 99 -0.63 -17.12 -4.00
N ASP A 100 -0.52 -17.27 -5.32
CA ASP A 100 0.40 -18.18 -6.01
C ASP A 100 1.78 -17.55 -6.31
N GLY A 101 2.02 -16.30 -5.87
CA GLY A 101 3.33 -15.66 -5.90
C GLY A 101 3.63 -14.81 -7.14
N GLY A 102 2.65 -14.60 -8.02
CA GLY A 102 2.71 -13.59 -9.08
C GLY A 102 2.84 -12.19 -8.48
N VAL A 103 3.61 -11.31 -9.12
CA VAL A 103 3.96 -10.00 -8.56
C VAL A 103 3.31 -8.87 -9.34
N TYR A 104 2.47 -8.10 -8.66
CA TYR A 104 1.83 -6.90 -9.20
C TYR A 104 2.73 -5.68 -9.11
N ALA A 105 3.38 -5.48 -7.96
CA ALA A 105 4.23 -4.32 -7.72
C ALA A 105 5.24 -4.57 -6.60
N TYR A 106 6.29 -3.76 -6.60
CA TYR A 106 7.22 -3.63 -5.49
C TYR A 106 7.12 -2.25 -4.87
N VAL A 107 7.04 -2.20 -3.53
CA VAL A 107 6.89 -0.95 -2.78
C VAL A 107 8.14 -0.72 -1.94
N ARG A 108 8.77 0.45 -2.11
CA ARG A 108 10.06 0.80 -1.52
C ARG A 108 10.00 2.14 -0.80
N PRO A 109 10.04 2.16 0.54
CA PRO A 109 10.19 3.38 1.31
C PRO A 109 11.61 3.94 1.17
N ARG A 110 11.72 5.26 1.19
CA ARG A 110 12.95 6.03 1.05
C ARG A 110 13.25 6.80 2.33
N ALA A 111 14.53 7.11 2.54
CA ALA A 111 14.99 7.84 3.73
C ALA A 111 14.42 9.27 3.81
N ASN A 112 14.06 9.87 2.67
CA ASN A 112 13.42 11.18 2.58
C ASN A 112 11.91 11.15 2.87
N GLY A 113 11.35 10.00 3.28
CA GLY A 113 9.93 9.83 3.59
C GLY A 113 9.03 9.47 2.41
N GLN A 114 9.56 9.49 1.18
CA GLN A 114 8.81 9.02 0.00
C GLN A 114 8.65 7.50 0.01
N VAL A 115 7.60 7.01 -0.65
CA VAL A 115 7.43 5.59 -0.92
C VAL A 115 7.26 5.39 -2.42
N GLU A 116 8.23 4.74 -3.03
CA GLU A 116 8.26 4.42 -4.46
C GLU A 116 7.46 3.13 -4.72
N VAL A 117 6.66 3.12 -5.78
CA VAL A 117 5.96 1.95 -6.30
C VAL A 117 6.55 1.63 -7.67
N HIS A 118 7.03 0.40 -7.82
CA HIS A 118 7.66 -0.10 -9.03
C HIS A 118 6.83 -1.25 -9.58
N ASP A 119 6.64 -1.28 -10.89
CA ASP A 119 5.79 -2.28 -11.51
C ASP A 119 6.38 -3.69 -11.37
N GLY A 120 5.50 -4.65 -11.13
CA GLY A 120 5.77 -6.07 -11.28
C GLY A 120 5.28 -6.58 -12.64
N PRO A 121 5.60 -7.83 -12.98
CA PRO A 121 5.18 -8.42 -14.26
C PRO A 121 3.67 -8.48 -14.49
N LEU A 122 2.86 -8.43 -13.42
CA LEU A 122 1.40 -8.50 -13.49
C LEU A 122 0.71 -7.15 -13.25
N VAL A 123 1.41 -6.02 -13.32
CA VAL A 123 0.85 -4.71 -12.96
C VAL A 123 -0.46 -4.37 -13.68
N GLU A 124 -0.62 -4.78 -14.93
CA GLU A 124 -1.83 -4.50 -15.71
C GLU A 124 -3.08 -5.23 -15.19
N ASP A 125 -2.89 -6.27 -14.39
CA ASP A 125 -3.98 -7.12 -13.89
C ASP A 125 -4.54 -6.66 -12.53
N ILE A 126 -3.89 -5.69 -11.85
CA ILE A 126 -4.37 -5.18 -10.56
C ILE A 126 -5.32 -3.98 -10.75
N PRO A 127 -6.53 -4.00 -10.18
CA PRO A 127 -7.43 -2.85 -10.21
C PRO A 127 -6.81 -1.62 -9.52
N LEU A 128 -7.03 -0.42 -10.08
CA LEU A 128 -6.46 0.83 -9.56
C LEU A 128 -6.79 1.06 -8.08
N LEU A 129 -8.06 0.90 -7.67
CA LEU A 129 -8.50 1.08 -6.29
C LEU A 129 -7.73 0.17 -5.32
N ASP A 130 -7.55 -1.11 -5.69
CA ASP A 130 -6.80 -2.09 -4.93
C ASP A 130 -5.32 -1.66 -4.84
N ALA A 131 -4.69 -1.31 -5.97
CA ALA A 131 -3.29 -0.90 -6.00
C ALA A 131 -3.03 0.34 -5.13
N VAL A 132 -3.90 1.35 -5.20
CA VAL A 132 -3.78 2.56 -4.37
C VAL A 132 -3.94 2.21 -2.89
N PHE A 133 -4.95 1.42 -2.52
CA PHE A 133 -5.15 1.02 -1.13
C PHE A 133 -3.98 0.20 -0.57
N LEU A 134 -3.52 -0.82 -1.31
CA LEU A 134 -2.46 -1.72 -0.87
C LEU A 134 -1.12 -0.98 -0.74
N THR A 135 -0.80 -0.08 -1.67
CA THR A 135 0.41 0.74 -1.57
C THR A 135 0.32 1.77 -0.43
N TRP A 136 -0.87 2.31 -0.15
CA TRP A 136 -1.08 3.15 1.04
C TRP A 136 -0.90 2.37 2.34
N VAL A 137 -1.36 1.12 2.40
CA VAL A 137 -1.10 0.25 3.56
C VAL A 137 0.41 0.05 3.78
N CYS A 138 1.20 -0.09 2.71
CA CYS A 138 2.66 -0.11 2.80
C CYS A 138 3.23 1.19 3.39
N VAL A 139 2.68 2.36 3.02
CA VAL A 139 3.04 3.66 3.64
C VAL A 139 2.80 3.61 5.15
N LEU A 140 1.62 3.17 5.59
CA LEU A 140 1.24 3.13 7.01
C LEU A 140 2.18 2.24 7.86
N VAL A 141 2.71 1.15 7.29
CA VAL A 141 3.52 0.17 8.04
C VAL A 141 5.03 0.39 7.94
N ASP A 142 5.54 0.95 6.83
CA ASP A 142 6.98 1.04 6.59
C ASP A 142 7.53 2.47 6.53
N ALA A 143 6.70 3.46 6.20
CA ALA A 143 7.11 4.86 6.27
C ALA A 143 7.06 5.33 7.73
N PRO A 144 8.05 6.12 8.18
CA PRO A 144 8.01 6.73 9.50
C PRO A 144 6.84 7.74 9.55
N VAL A 145 5.67 7.29 10.01
CA VAL A 145 4.57 8.19 10.31
C VAL A 145 5.05 9.14 11.40
N ARG A 146 5.11 10.43 11.13
CA ARG A 146 5.14 11.45 12.18
C ARG A 146 3.82 11.36 12.91
N ARG A 147 3.69 10.45 13.88
CA ARG A 147 2.60 10.49 14.85
C ARG A 147 2.93 11.63 15.81
N PRO A 148 2.14 12.72 15.85
CA PRO A 148 2.20 13.60 17.01
C PRO A 148 1.91 12.71 18.22
N ARG A 149 2.80 12.76 19.22
CA ARG A 149 2.46 12.20 20.54
C ARG A 149 1.29 13.05 21.04
N ILE A 150 0.17 12.41 21.36
CA ILE A 150 -0.83 13.00 22.24
C ILE A 150 -0.19 13.15 23.62
#